data_AF-A0A3N9NGW2-F1
#
_entry.id   AF-A0A3N9NGW2-F1
#
_cell.length_a   1.000
_cell.length_b   1.000
_cell.length_c   1.000
_cell.angle_alpha   90.00
_cell.angle_beta   90.00
_cell.angle_gamma   90.00
#
_symmetry.space_group_name_H-M   'P 1'
#
loop_
_entity.id
_entity.type
_entity.pdbx_description
1 polymer ?
#
loop_
_entity_poly.entity_id
_entity_poly.type
_entity_poly.pdbx_seq_one_letter_code
_entity_poly.pdbx_strand_id
1 'polypeptide(L)'
;MKKQLILKIVVLIILFTWISFPIYPQENEECTIGVASGKATVDGRPLLWKTRDYSSEPDNEVFFNTNYKYKFVSVVNAGGTESWMGVNEKGFAILNSTSSDLSAADSGLSHGSLMRYVLGNCATVAAFQHFLDSTNVTGRQTATNLGVIDSTGAAAIFETAGYEYWKFDANDSTVAPNGYVLRTNFAFNGDAKNGLNDGIYSIDRFRRTTKLIGDFYAGDSLSYKSILRTQ
;
A
#
# COMPACT_ATOMS: atom_id res chain seq x y z
N MET A 1 12.53 6.99 63.22
CA MET A 1 11.73 7.91 62.38
C MET A 1 12.42 8.31 61.06
N LYS A 2 13.63 8.88 61.06
CA LYS A 2 14.30 9.38 59.83
C LYS A 2 14.50 8.33 58.71
N LYS A 3 14.88 7.08 59.03
CA LYS A 3 15.06 6.01 58.03
C LYS A 3 13.77 5.56 57.33
N GLN A 4 12.64 5.51 58.05
CA GLN A 4 11.35 5.15 57.46
C GLN A 4 10.79 6.27 56.57
N LEU A 5 11.09 7.53 56.90
CA LEU A 5 10.73 8.67 56.06
C LEU A 5 11.51 8.65 54.74
N ILE A 6 12.82 8.36 54.80
CA ILE A 6 13.67 8.22 53.61
C ILE A 6 13.21 7.05 52.73
N LEU A 7 12.88 5.89 53.32
CA LEU A 7 12.38 4.74 52.57
C LEU A 7 11.04 5.04 51.88
N LYS A 8 10.12 5.75 52.56
CA LYS A 8 8.84 6.18 51.97
C LYS A 8 9.05 7.18 50.83
N ILE A 9 10.00 8.11 50.96
CA ILE A 9 10.33 9.08 49.89
C ILE A 9 10.97 8.37 48.69
N VAL A 10 11.87 7.40 48.91
CA VAL A 10 12.49 6.62 47.82
C VAL A 10 11.44 5.77 47.10
N VAL A 11 10.53 5.12 47.83
CA VAL A 11 9.41 4.37 47.22
C VAL A 11 8.47 5.29 46.46
N LEU A 12 8.18 6.50 46.96
CA LEU A 12 7.37 7.49 46.25
C LEU A 12 8.05 7.97 44.96
N ILE A 13 9.37 8.18 44.97
CA ILE A 13 10.16 8.57 43.80
C ILE A 13 10.20 7.44 42.77
N ILE A 14 10.37 6.18 43.19
CA ILE A 14 10.32 5.01 42.29
C ILE A 14 8.91 4.83 41.69
N LEU A 15 7.85 5.08 42.46
CA LEU A 15 6.48 5.07 41.94
C LEU A 15 6.20 6.25 40.99
N PHE A 16 6.82 7.42 41.22
CA PHE A 16 6.67 8.59 40.34
C PHE A 16 7.48 8.46 39.04
N THR A 17 8.63 7.78 39.04
CA THR A 17 9.43 7.56 37.83
C THR A 17 8.89 6.45 36.92
N TRP A 18 7.93 5.64 37.39
CA TRP A 18 7.24 4.64 36.56
C TRP A 18 6.02 5.18 35.81
N ILE A 19 5.53 6.38 36.11
CA ILE A 19 4.26 6.91 35.56
C ILE A 19 4.48 7.81 34.32
N SER A 20 5.73 8.10 33.95
CA SER A 20 6.02 9.06 32.88
C SER A 20 7.03 8.54 31.87
N PHE A 21 6.82 7.33 31.34
CA PHE A 21 7.26 7.10 29.97
C PHE A 21 6.19 7.68 29.07
N PRO A 22 6.45 8.79 28.34
CA PRO A 22 5.55 9.16 27.26
C PRO A 22 5.45 7.95 26.33
N ILE A 23 4.26 7.37 26.26
CA ILE A 23 3.89 6.48 25.17
C ILE A 23 3.88 7.40 23.96
N TYR A 24 5.01 7.48 23.26
CA TYR A 24 5.03 8.06 21.93
C TYR A 24 4.01 7.24 21.13
N PRO A 25 2.94 7.84 20.58
CA PRO A 25 2.11 7.12 19.64
C PRO A 25 3.07 6.60 18.57
N GLN A 26 3.09 5.28 18.38
CA GLN A 26 3.80 4.70 17.25
C GLN A 26 3.24 5.42 16.03
N GLU A 27 4.10 6.08 15.25
CA GLU A 27 3.61 6.75 14.06
C GLU A 27 3.01 5.67 13.16
N ASN A 28 1.68 5.72 13.01
CA ASN A 28 0.95 4.76 12.22
C ASN A 28 1.24 5.06 10.74
N GLU A 29 2.24 4.37 10.19
CA GLU A 29 2.65 4.41 8.77
C GLU A 29 1.65 3.66 7.88
N GLU A 30 0.41 4.15 7.82
CA GLU A 30 -0.69 3.46 7.15
C GLU A 30 -1.00 4.00 5.73
N CYS A 31 -0.13 3.66 4.78
CA CYS A 31 -0.38 3.87 3.36
C CYS A 31 -1.80 3.46 2.93
N THR A 32 -2.46 4.30 2.14
CA THR A 32 -3.77 3.99 1.53
C THR A 32 -3.65 3.96 0.02
N ILE A 33 -4.20 2.96 -0.63
CA ILE A 33 -4.16 2.81 -2.09
C ILE A 33 -5.55 2.53 -2.67
N GLY A 34 -5.72 2.86 -3.95
CA GLY A 34 -6.89 2.45 -4.70
C GLY A 34 -6.64 2.36 -6.20
N VAL A 35 -7.42 1.49 -6.82
CA VAL A 35 -7.56 1.35 -8.28
C VAL A 35 -9.01 1.55 -8.66
N ALA A 36 -9.24 2.21 -9.78
CA ALA A 36 -10.55 2.31 -10.40
C ALA A 36 -10.43 1.98 -11.89
N SER A 37 -11.31 1.13 -12.40
CA SER A 37 -11.43 0.89 -13.82
C SER A 37 -12.17 2.04 -14.51
N GLY A 38 -12.10 2.09 -15.85
CA GLY A 38 -12.83 3.07 -16.65
C GLY A 38 -14.35 3.07 -16.41
N LYS A 39 -14.92 1.96 -15.93
CA LYS A 39 -16.34 1.87 -15.55
C LYS A 39 -16.71 2.80 -14.40
N ALA A 40 -15.76 3.06 -13.49
CA ALA A 40 -15.99 3.86 -12.30
C ALA A 40 -15.63 5.34 -12.48
N THR A 41 -15.02 5.71 -13.60
CA THR A 41 -14.40 7.02 -13.78
C THR A 41 -15.11 7.87 -14.82
N VAL A 42 -15.09 9.19 -14.61
CA VAL A 42 -15.82 10.16 -15.44
C VAL A 42 -15.39 10.19 -16.91
N ASP A 43 -14.11 9.92 -17.17
CA ASP A 43 -13.52 9.99 -18.52
C ASP A 43 -13.21 8.62 -19.11
N GLY A 44 -13.66 7.54 -18.45
CA GLY A 44 -13.44 6.16 -18.90
C GLY A 44 -12.01 5.66 -18.76
N ARG A 45 -11.09 6.44 -18.17
CA ARG A 45 -9.69 6.04 -17.98
C ARG A 45 -9.48 5.41 -16.60
N PRO A 46 -8.62 4.38 -16.48
CA PRO A 46 -8.30 3.82 -15.17
C PRO A 46 -7.57 4.85 -14.31
N LEU A 47 -7.85 4.83 -13.00
CA LEU A 47 -7.15 5.64 -12.01
C LEU A 47 -6.41 4.73 -11.03
N LEU A 48 -5.23 5.18 -10.63
CA LEU A 48 -4.39 4.54 -9.63
C LEU A 48 -3.85 5.62 -8.70
N TRP A 49 -4.04 5.48 -7.40
CA TRP A 49 -3.62 6.48 -6.42
C TRP A 49 -3.11 5.87 -5.13
N LYS A 50 -2.28 6.64 -4.43
CA LYS A 50 -1.69 6.30 -3.14
C LYS A 50 -1.50 7.53 -2.29
N THR A 51 -1.80 7.39 -1.00
CA THR A 51 -1.27 8.20 0.08
C THR A 51 -0.09 7.43 0.69
N ARG A 52 1.11 8.01 0.63
CA ARG A 52 2.35 7.37 1.12
C ARG A 52 2.67 7.91 2.51
N ASP A 53 2.63 7.02 3.49
CA ASP A 53 3.00 7.33 4.86
C ASP A 53 4.24 6.53 5.22
N TYR A 54 5.36 7.24 5.41
CA TYR A 54 6.63 6.69 5.80
C TYR A 54 7.48 7.77 6.47
N SER A 55 7.52 7.79 7.80
CA SER A 55 8.10 8.91 8.53
C SER A 55 9.59 8.74 8.81
N SER A 56 10.12 7.52 8.72
CA SER A 56 11.56 7.30 8.86
C SER A 56 12.38 7.85 7.67
N GLU A 57 11.80 7.91 6.47
CA GLU A 57 12.40 8.54 5.29
C GLU A 57 11.36 9.40 4.54
N PRO A 58 11.09 10.61 5.06
CA PRO A 58 10.00 11.46 4.56
C PRO A 58 10.34 12.14 3.22
N ASP A 59 11.63 12.26 2.90
CA ASP A 59 12.10 12.92 1.69
C ASP A 59 12.00 11.98 0.49
N ASN A 60 11.30 12.44 -0.54
CA ASN A 60 11.04 11.68 -1.77
C ASN A 60 11.65 12.40 -2.97
N GLU A 61 12.13 11.62 -3.94
CA GLU A 61 12.60 12.12 -5.24
C GLU A 61 11.81 11.47 -6.39
N VAL A 62 11.65 12.21 -7.48
CA VAL A 62 11.17 11.63 -8.74
C VAL A 62 12.37 11.21 -9.57
N PHE A 63 12.48 9.92 -9.81
CA PHE A 63 13.58 9.33 -10.56
C PHE A 63 13.11 8.89 -11.95
N PHE A 64 13.80 9.36 -12.99
CA PHE A 64 13.60 8.89 -14.37
C PHE A 64 14.67 7.85 -14.72
N ASN A 65 14.26 6.59 -14.84
CA ASN A 65 15.15 5.46 -15.08
C ASN A 65 15.11 5.04 -16.55
N THR A 66 16.29 4.94 -17.16
CA THR A 66 16.49 4.55 -18.56
C THR A 66 17.34 3.28 -18.71
N ASN A 67 17.69 2.61 -17.61
CA ASN A 67 18.60 1.46 -17.58
C ASN A 67 17.89 0.10 -17.79
N TYR A 68 16.58 0.10 -18.01
CA TYR A 68 15.77 -1.10 -18.21
C TYR A 68 15.20 -1.15 -19.63
N LYS A 69 14.58 -2.29 -19.98
CA LYS A 69 13.89 -2.50 -21.26
C LYS A 69 12.85 -1.40 -21.54
N TYR A 70 12.09 -1.00 -20.52
CA TYR A 70 11.17 0.13 -20.57
C TYR A 70 11.70 1.27 -19.69
N LYS A 71 11.64 2.49 -20.21
CA LYS A 71 11.89 3.71 -19.44
C LYS A 71 10.70 3.98 -18.52
N PHE A 72 10.96 4.49 -17.33
CA PHE A 72 9.91 4.81 -16.38
C PHE A 72 10.27 5.96 -15.47
N VAL A 73 9.23 6.61 -14.95
CA VAL A 73 9.33 7.53 -13.82
C VAL A 73 8.83 6.83 -12.56
N SER A 74 9.53 7.01 -11.45
CA SER A 74 9.10 6.48 -10.16
C SER A 74 9.40 7.45 -9.04
N VAL A 75 8.63 7.36 -7.96
CA VAL A 75 8.97 7.99 -6.69
C VAL A 75 9.85 7.05 -5.88
N VAL A 76 10.98 7.57 -5.41
CA VAL A 76 11.99 6.88 -4.59
C VAL A 76 12.21 7.67 -3.29
N ASN A 77 12.78 7.04 -2.27
CA ASN A 77 13.33 7.80 -1.13
C ASN A 77 14.53 8.61 -1.62
N ALA A 78 14.76 9.79 -1.05
CA ALA A 78 15.87 10.65 -1.45
C ALA A 78 17.22 9.90 -1.36
N GLY A 79 17.98 9.88 -2.46
CA GLY A 79 19.23 9.12 -2.58
C GLY A 79 19.07 7.60 -2.71
N GLY A 80 17.84 7.09 -2.69
CA GLY A 80 17.51 5.68 -2.89
C GLY A 80 17.37 5.29 -4.36
N THR A 81 17.30 3.97 -4.61
CA THR A 81 17.09 3.41 -5.96
C THR A 81 15.86 2.52 -6.05
N GLU A 82 15.20 2.25 -4.94
CA GLU A 82 13.97 1.47 -4.89
C GLU A 82 12.75 2.33 -5.25
N SER A 83 11.83 1.76 -6.04
CA SER A 83 10.63 2.47 -6.48
C SER A 83 9.46 2.17 -5.54
N TRP A 84 8.75 3.19 -5.08
CA TRP A 84 7.58 3.06 -4.18
C TRP A 84 6.23 3.35 -4.84
N MET A 85 6.29 3.92 -6.05
CA MET A 85 5.23 4.03 -7.05
C MET A 85 5.82 4.50 -8.37
N GLY A 86 5.18 4.28 -9.50
CA GLY A 86 5.65 4.78 -10.78
C GLY A 86 4.81 4.38 -11.98
N VAL A 87 5.21 4.85 -13.15
CA VAL A 87 4.62 4.54 -14.45
C VAL A 87 5.70 4.45 -15.52
N ASN A 88 5.57 3.49 -16.43
CA ASN A 88 6.51 3.31 -17.54
C ASN A 88 5.97 3.82 -18.88
N GLU A 89 6.84 3.88 -19.88
CA GLU A 89 6.52 4.38 -21.23
C GLU A 89 5.47 3.54 -21.99
N LYS A 90 5.09 2.37 -21.48
CA LYS A 90 4.01 1.54 -22.02
C LYS A 90 2.65 1.85 -21.39
N GLY A 91 2.62 2.71 -20.37
CA GLY A 91 1.44 3.06 -19.60
C GLY A 91 1.13 2.09 -18.46
N PHE A 92 2.01 1.13 -18.15
CA PHE A 92 1.88 0.30 -16.97
C PHE A 92 2.33 1.10 -15.74
N ALA A 93 1.47 1.17 -14.73
CA ALA A 93 1.74 1.85 -13.48
C ALA A 93 1.55 0.91 -12.29
N ILE A 94 2.34 1.12 -11.24
CA ILE A 94 2.31 0.31 -10.01
C ILE A 94 2.56 1.20 -8.79
N LEU A 95 1.95 0.81 -7.67
CA LEU A 95 2.21 1.35 -6.34
C LEU A 95 1.86 0.31 -5.28
N ASN A 96 2.24 0.54 -4.03
CA ASN A 96 1.97 -0.40 -2.94
C ASN A 96 1.35 0.23 -1.69
N SER A 97 0.71 -0.59 -0.87
CA SER A 97 0.59 -0.38 0.59
C SER A 97 1.20 -1.59 1.28
N THR A 98 2.05 -1.33 2.27
CA THR A 98 2.76 -2.39 3.01
C THR A 98 1.76 -3.20 3.83
N SER A 99 1.82 -4.53 3.77
CA SER A 99 0.94 -5.43 4.51
C SER A 99 1.80 -6.40 5.32
N SER A 100 1.69 -6.40 6.63
CA SER A 100 2.50 -7.27 7.51
C SER A 100 1.82 -8.60 7.85
N ASP A 101 0.60 -8.81 7.38
CA ASP A 101 -0.29 -9.92 7.70
C ASP A 101 -0.29 -11.04 6.63
N LEU A 102 0.63 -10.94 5.66
CA LEU A 102 0.96 -11.99 4.70
C LEU A 102 2.41 -12.44 4.89
N SER A 103 2.70 -13.69 4.57
CA SER A 103 4.06 -14.24 4.71
C SER A 103 4.92 -13.96 3.47
N ALA A 104 6.07 -13.33 3.66
CA ALA A 104 7.11 -13.20 2.64
C ALA A 104 7.95 -14.50 2.54
N ALA A 105 8.64 -14.68 1.42
CA ALA A 105 9.68 -15.70 1.29
C ALA A 105 11.03 -15.17 1.81
N ASP A 106 11.97 -16.07 2.07
CA ASP A 106 13.33 -15.71 2.49
C ASP A 106 14.22 -15.23 1.32
N SER A 107 13.78 -15.43 0.07
CA SER A 107 14.51 -15.13 -1.16
C SER A 107 13.65 -14.40 -2.19
N GLY A 108 14.29 -13.81 -3.19
CA GLY A 108 13.64 -13.08 -4.28
C GLY A 108 13.66 -11.56 -4.07
N LEU A 109 12.85 -10.84 -4.84
CA LEU A 109 12.83 -9.38 -4.81
C LEU A 109 12.07 -8.84 -3.60
N SER A 110 12.64 -7.83 -2.94
CA SER A 110 11.99 -6.98 -1.94
C SER A 110 10.94 -6.07 -2.57
N HIS A 111 10.14 -5.38 -1.75
CA HIS A 111 8.98 -4.58 -2.20
C HIS A 111 9.38 -3.56 -3.28
N GLY A 112 10.36 -2.70 -2.96
CA GLY A 112 10.77 -1.61 -3.83
C GLY A 112 11.61 -2.07 -5.03
N SER A 113 12.45 -3.09 -4.85
CA SER A 113 13.19 -3.71 -5.95
C SER A 113 12.29 -4.48 -6.92
N LEU A 114 11.23 -5.12 -6.45
CA LEU A 114 10.19 -5.75 -7.27
C LEU A 114 9.48 -4.70 -8.12
N MET A 115 8.97 -3.63 -7.50
CA MET A 115 8.28 -2.56 -8.23
C MET A 115 9.17 -1.93 -9.31
N ARG A 116 10.44 -1.65 -8.97
CA ARG A 116 11.43 -1.16 -9.95
C ARG A 116 11.63 -2.15 -11.11
N TYR A 117 11.77 -3.43 -10.80
CA TYR A 117 11.95 -4.47 -11.81
C TYR A 117 10.75 -4.55 -12.77
N VAL A 118 9.51 -4.57 -12.25
CA VAL A 118 8.33 -4.71 -13.09
C VAL A 118 8.03 -3.45 -13.89
N LEU A 119 8.31 -2.24 -13.35
CA LEU A 119 8.27 -1.00 -14.14
C LEU A 119 9.20 -1.07 -15.35
N GLY A 120 10.39 -1.65 -15.18
CA GLY A 120 11.36 -1.80 -16.25
C GLY A 120 11.07 -2.93 -17.25
N ASN A 121 10.19 -3.89 -16.94
CA ASN A 121 10.05 -5.14 -17.72
C ASN A 121 8.61 -5.52 -18.11
N CYS A 122 7.58 -5.00 -17.44
CA CYS A 122 6.17 -5.33 -17.71
C CYS A 122 5.48 -4.19 -18.47
N ALA A 123 4.75 -4.51 -19.53
CA ALA A 123 3.98 -3.52 -20.30
C ALA A 123 2.49 -3.47 -19.93
N THR A 124 1.98 -4.51 -19.28
CA THR A 124 0.55 -4.70 -18.96
C THR A 124 0.38 -5.39 -17.61
N VAL A 125 -0.83 -5.29 -17.05
CA VAL A 125 -1.27 -6.02 -15.85
C VAL A 125 -1.18 -7.53 -16.09
N ALA A 126 -1.46 -8.02 -17.30
CA ALA A 126 -1.29 -9.42 -17.65
C ALA A 126 0.20 -9.86 -17.60
N ALA A 127 1.12 -9.04 -18.12
CA ALA A 127 2.55 -9.32 -18.03
C ALA A 127 3.04 -9.32 -16.57
N PHE A 128 2.51 -8.41 -15.75
CA PHE A 128 2.78 -8.40 -14.31
C PHE A 128 2.24 -9.65 -13.60
N GLN A 129 1.03 -10.09 -13.93
CA GLN A 129 0.47 -11.33 -13.39
C GLN A 129 1.33 -12.55 -13.76
N HIS A 130 1.79 -12.65 -15.00
CA HIS A 130 2.74 -13.70 -15.40
C HIS A 130 4.08 -13.63 -14.64
N PHE A 131 4.57 -12.42 -14.33
CA PHE A 131 5.73 -12.27 -13.46
C PHE A 131 5.46 -12.83 -12.06
N LEU A 132 4.29 -12.55 -11.47
CA LEU A 132 3.89 -13.12 -10.17
C LEU A 132 3.77 -14.66 -10.24
N ASP A 133 3.17 -15.20 -11.30
CA ASP A 133 3.09 -16.65 -11.52
C ASP A 133 4.48 -17.29 -11.55
N SER A 134 5.42 -16.69 -12.28
CA SER A 134 6.80 -17.21 -12.36
C SER A 134 7.51 -17.16 -11.01
N THR A 135 7.28 -16.09 -10.24
CA THR A 135 7.94 -15.88 -8.96
C THR A 135 7.26 -16.64 -7.82
N ASN A 136 6.06 -17.20 -8.02
CA ASN A 136 5.48 -18.18 -7.10
C ASN A 136 6.35 -19.45 -7.00
N VAL A 137 7.17 -19.72 -8.01
CA VAL A 137 8.11 -20.84 -7.99
C VAL A 137 9.40 -20.50 -7.24
N THR A 138 9.90 -19.26 -7.40
CA THR A 138 11.22 -18.86 -6.88
C THR A 138 11.20 -18.12 -5.55
N GLY A 139 10.03 -17.60 -5.16
CA GLY A 139 9.87 -16.76 -3.98
C GLY A 139 10.04 -15.26 -4.27
N ARG A 140 9.45 -14.46 -3.38
CA ARG A 140 9.62 -13.01 -3.27
C ARG A 140 9.77 -12.65 -1.79
N GLN A 141 10.69 -11.75 -1.46
CA GLN A 141 10.76 -11.11 -0.14
C GLN A 141 9.69 -10.00 -0.03
N THR A 142 8.50 -10.26 -0.58
CA THR A 142 7.43 -9.29 -0.72
C THR A 142 6.15 -9.80 -0.05
N ALA A 143 5.64 -8.98 0.87
CA ALA A 143 4.34 -9.09 1.52
C ALA A 143 3.66 -7.72 1.49
N THR A 144 2.80 -7.47 0.51
CA THR A 144 2.25 -6.13 0.28
C THR A 144 1.03 -6.18 -0.64
N ASN A 145 0.20 -5.15 -0.59
CA ASN A 145 -0.83 -4.91 -1.59
C ASN A 145 -0.22 -4.10 -2.74
N LEU A 146 -0.28 -4.61 -3.97
CA LEU A 146 0.22 -3.95 -5.19
C LEU A 146 -0.96 -3.52 -6.06
N GLY A 147 -1.19 -2.21 -6.18
CA GLY A 147 -2.14 -1.65 -7.12
C GLY A 147 -1.49 -1.42 -8.48
N VAL A 148 -2.13 -1.89 -9.55
CA VAL A 148 -1.63 -1.74 -10.92
C VAL A 148 -2.72 -1.32 -11.89
N ILE A 149 -2.34 -0.52 -12.88
CA ILE A 149 -3.16 -0.19 -14.07
C ILE A 149 -2.30 -0.29 -15.33
N ASP A 150 -2.93 -0.37 -16.49
CA ASP A 150 -2.23 -0.26 -17.77
C ASP A 150 -3.02 0.46 -18.87
N SER A 151 -2.38 0.63 -20.03
CA SER A 151 -2.95 1.29 -21.21
C SER A 151 -4.06 0.51 -21.91
N THR A 152 -4.32 -0.74 -21.54
CA THR A 152 -5.45 -1.53 -22.05
C THR A 152 -6.75 -1.26 -21.29
N GLY A 153 -6.67 -0.50 -20.19
CA GLY A 153 -7.81 -0.26 -19.28
C GLY A 153 -7.88 -1.25 -18.12
N ALA A 154 -6.93 -2.18 -18.02
CA ALA A 154 -6.85 -3.09 -16.89
C ALA A 154 -6.53 -2.31 -15.60
N ALA A 155 -7.18 -2.68 -14.51
CA ALA A 155 -7.01 -2.07 -13.20
C ALA A 155 -7.26 -3.13 -12.13
N ALA A 156 -6.28 -3.38 -11.26
CA ALA A 156 -6.38 -4.44 -10.26
C ALA A 156 -5.47 -4.18 -9.05
N ILE A 157 -5.86 -4.73 -7.90
CA ILE A 157 -4.98 -4.88 -6.74
C ILE A 157 -4.59 -6.35 -6.59
N PHE A 158 -3.32 -6.59 -6.32
CA PHE A 158 -2.76 -7.90 -6.01
C PHE A 158 -2.30 -7.91 -4.56
N GLU A 159 -2.95 -8.71 -3.72
CA GLU A 159 -2.41 -9.05 -2.40
C GLU A 159 -1.30 -10.06 -2.63
N THR A 160 -0.05 -9.64 -2.45
CA THR A 160 1.12 -10.42 -2.86
C THR A 160 1.85 -10.92 -1.62
N ALA A 161 2.04 -12.24 -1.54
CA ALA A 161 2.84 -12.93 -0.55
C ALA A 161 4.10 -13.53 -1.21
N GLY A 162 4.87 -14.29 -0.44
CA GLY A 162 6.15 -14.85 -0.89
C GLY A 162 6.03 -15.81 -2.08
N TYR A 163 5.03 -16.69 -2.07
CA TYR A 163 4.86 -17.75 -3.07
C TYR A 163 3.44 -17.81 -3.67
N GLU A 164 2.58 -16.86 -3.30
CA GLU A 164 1.21 -16.80 -3.75
C GLU A 164 0.75 -15.34 -3.86
N TYR A 165 -0.40 -15.14 -4.50
CA TYR A 165 -1.06 -13.85 -4.58
C TYR A 165 -2.56 -14.02 -4.81
N TRP A 166 -3.32 -12.97 -4.50
CA TRP A 166 -4.76 -12.88 -4.79
C TRP A 166 -5.05 -11.62 -5.60
N LYS A 167 -5.69 -11.80 -6.76
CA LYS A 167 -6.05 -10.71 -7.66
C LYS A 167 -7.46 -10.22 -7.38
N PHE A 168 -7.59 -8.90 -7.26
CA PHE A 168 -8.86 -8.19 -7.16
C PHE A 168 -9.00 -7.27 -8.38
N ASP A 169 -9.71 -7.74 -9.41
CA ASP A 169 -9.89 -7.01 -10.67
C ASP A 169 -11.00 -5.97 -10.56
N ALA A 170 -10.68 -4.70 -10.82
CA ALA A 170 -11.64 -3.61 -10.78
C ALA A 170 -12.60 -3.61 -11.98
N ASN A 171 -12.37 -4.43 -13.00
CA ASN A 171 -13.31 -4.64 -14.10
C ASN A 171 -14.29 -5.79 -13.84
N ASP A 172 -14.00 -6.68 -12.89
CA ASP A 172 -14.88 -7.81 -12.55
C ASP A 172 -15.99 -7.32 -11.62
N SER A 173 -17.25 -7.32 -12.10
CA SER A 173 -18.40 -6.87 -11.32
C SER A 173 -18.73 -7.74 -10.10
N THR A 174 -18.23 -8.98 -10.06
CA THR A 174 -18.39 -9.87 -8.89
C THR A 174 -17.41 -9.54 -7.78
N VAL A 175 -16.25 -8.98 -8.12
CA VAL A 175 -15.20 -8.56 -7.19
C VAL A 175 -15.36 -7.09 -6.81
N ALA A 176 -15.59 -6.23 -7.80
CA ALA A 176 -15.67 -4.78 -7.69
C ALA A 176 -16.95 -4.29 -8.40
N PRO A 177 -18.13 -4.43 -7.79
CA PRO A 177 -19.41 -4.06 -8.43
C PRO A 177 -19.44 -2.61 -8.90
N ASN A 178 -18.84 -1.70 -8.11
CA ASN A 178 -18.74 -0.28 -8.42
C ASN A 178 -17.51 0.09 -9.27
N GLY A 179 -16.69 -0.90 -9.68
CA GLY A 179 -15.55 -0.70 -10.57
C GLY A 179 -14.28 -0.15 -9.92
N TYR A 180 -14.14 -0.23 -8.59
CA TYR A 180 -12.94 0.16 -7.86
C TYR A 180 -12.60 -0.79 -6.72
N VAL A 181 -11.32 -0.86 -6.35
CA VAL A 181 -10.80 -1.66 -5.22
C VAL A 181 -9.88 -0.79 -4.38
N LEU A 182 -9.98 -0.92 -3.06
CA LEU A 182 -9.23 -0.12 -2.07
C LEU A 182 -8.45 -1.03 -1.15
N ARG A 183 -7.29 -0.57 -0.67
CA ARG A 183 -6.51 -1.21 0.40
C ARG A 183 -5.82 -0.20 1.29
N THR A 184 -5.55 -0.62 2.53
CA THR A 184 -4.61 0.00 3.45
C THR A 184 -3.53 -1.02 3.80
N ASN A 185 -3.03 -1.06 5.04
CA ASN A 185 -1.90 -1.89 5.44
C ASN A 185 -2.27 -3.28 5.97
N PHE A 186 -3.37 -3.83 5.48
CA PHE A 186 -3.76 -5.22 5.73
C PHE A 186 -4.27 -5.86 4.43
N ALA A 187 -4.29 -7.18 4.41
CA ALA A 187 -4.78 -8.00 3.32
C ALA A 187 -6.13 -8.63 3.70
N PHE A 188 -7.05 -8.71 2.74
CA PHE A 188 -8.30 -9.46 2.89
C PHE A 188 -8.04 -10.96 3.01
N ASN A 189 -6.93 -11.46 2.49
CA ASN A 189 -6.49 -12.84 2.72
C ASN A 189 -5.58 -13.00 3.96
N GLY A 190 -5.25 -11.89 4.64
CA GLY A 190 -4.47 -11.86 5.88
C GLY A 190 -5.39 -11.70 7.10
N ASP A 191 -5.18 -10.62 7.86
CA ASP A 191 -5.89 -10.37 9.12
C ASP A 191 -7.40 -10.14 8.91
N ALA A 192 -7.80 -9.64 7.73
CA ALA A 192 -9.20 -9.40 7.39
C ALA A 192 -9.91 -10.63 6.78
N LYS A 193 -9.28 -11.81 6.75
CA LYS A 193 -9.89 -13.04 6.18
C LYS A 193 -11.21 -13.45 6.82
N ASN A 194 -11.38 -13.11 8.11
CA ASN A 194 -12.58 -13.39 8.89
C ASN A 194 -13.47 -12.15 9.07
N GLY A 195 -13.32 -11.15 8.19
CA GLY A 195 -14.09 -9.91 8.21
C GLY A 195 -13.34 -8.70 8.77
N LEU A 196 -13.96 -7.53 8.59
CA LEU A 196 -13.41 -6.20 8.92
C LEU A 196 -13.67 -5.81 10.38
N ASN A 197 -13.06 -6.56 11.29
CA ASN A 197 -13.22 -6.40 12.74
C ASN A 197 -12.35 -5.27 13.30
N ASP A 198 -12.71 -4.75 14.47
CA ASP A 198 -11.87 -3.80 15.22
C ASP A 198 -10.55 -4.47 15.64
N GLY A 199 -9.48 -3.68 15.72
CA GLY A 199 -8.14 -4.15 16.10
C GLY A 199 -7.25 -4.60 14.93
N ILE A 200 -7.78 -4.69 13.71
CA ILE A 200 -6.95 -4.84 12.50
C ILE A 200 -6.16 -3.55 12.27
N TYR A 201 -4.86 -3.66 12.02
CA TYR A 201 -4.01 -2.51 11.75
C TYR A 201 -4.53 -1.70 10.55
N SER A 202 -4.59 -0.36 10.65
CA SER A 202 -5.11 0.56 9.63
C SER A 202 -6.60 0.43 9.25
N ILE A 203 -7.40 -0.33 10.02
CA ILE A 203 -8.82 -0.56 9.71
C ILE A 203 -9.65 0.71 9.67
N ASP A 204 -9.34 1.69 10.53
CA ASP A 204 -10.06 2.95 10.58
C ASP A 204 -9.82 3.81 9.33
N ARG A 205 -8.59 3.79 8.78
CA ARG A 205 -8.31 4.41 7.48
C ARG A 205 -9.03 3.68 6.36
N PHE A 206 -9.11 2.36 6.40
CA PHE A 206 -9.86 1.59 5.42
C PHE A 206 -11.35 1.94 5.42
N ARG A 207 -11.97 2.02 6.59
CA ARG A 207 -13.38 2.44 6.75
C ARG A 207 -13.58 3.87 6.24
N ARG A 208 -12.67 4.79 6.59
CA ARG A 208 -12.71 6.18 6.15
C ARG A 208 -12.60 6.32 4.63
N THR A 209 -11.60 5.68 4.02
CA THR A 209 -11.40 5.74 2.56
C THR A 209 -12.56 5.09 1.82
N THR A 210 -13.09 3.97 2.32
CA THR A 210 -14.28 3.32 1.75
C THR A 210 -15.47 4.26 1.72
N LYS A 211 -15.71 5.01 2.80
CA LYS A 211 -16.77 6.01 2.84
C LYS A 211 -16.51 7.14 1.84
N LEU A 212 -15.33 7.75 1.86
CA LEU A 212 -14.99 8.90 1.01
C LEU A 212 -15.07 8.56 -0.48
N ILE A 213 -14.46 7.45 -0.90
CA ILE A 213 -14.48 7.02 -2.30
C ILE A 213 -15.90 6.62 -2.72
N GLY A 214 -16.68 5.99 -1.84
CA GLY A 214 -18.09 5.71 -2.08
C GLY A 214 -18.92 6.98 -2.29
N ASP A 215 -18.74 7.99 -1.44
CA ASP A 215 -19.42 9.29 -1.59
C ASP A 215 -19.02 9.99 -2.89
N PHE A 216 -17.73 9.97 -3.27
CA PHE A 216 -17.25 10.57 -4.52
C PHE A 216 -17.83 9.88 -5.75
N TYR A 217 -17.84 8.54 -5.73
CA TYR A 217 -18.42 7.73 -6.81
C TYR A 217 -19.91 8.02 -6.98
N ALA A 218 -20.67 8.10 -5.89
CA ALA A 218 -22.11 8.35 -5.93
C ALA A 218 -22.50 9.76 -6.39
N GLY A 219 -21.63 10.77 -6.16
CA GLY A 219 -21.88 12.15 -6.56
C GLY A 219 -21.58 12.42 -8.03
N ASP A 220 -20.34 12.18 -8.44
CA ASP A 220 -19.80 12.63 -9.74
C ASP A 220 -19.07 11.53 -10.53
N SER A 221 -19.18 10.25 -10.15
CA SER A 221 -18.19 9.21 -10.51
C SER A 221 -16.76 9.59 -10.06
N LEU A 222 -15.80 8.68 -10.22
CA LEU A 222 -14.43 8.96 -9.79
C LEU A 222 -13.66 9.81 -10.82
N SER A 223 -12.94 10.82 -10.32
CA SER A 223 -11.99 11.61 -11.10
C SER A 223 -10.75 11.89 -10.27
N TYR A 224 -9.61 12.18 -10.92
CA TYR A 224 -8.41 12.56 -10.18
C TYR A 224 -8.64 13.81 -9.31
N LYS A 225 -9.54 14.72 -9.72
CA LYS A 225 -9.88 15.93 -8.96
C LYS A 225 -10.62 15.60 -7.67
N SER A 226 -11.59 14.70 -7.71
CA SER A 226 -12.34 14.29 -6.50
C SER A 226 -11.44 13.53 -5.54
N ILE A 227 -10.55 12.68 -6.05
CA ILE A 227 -9.57 11.95 -5.26
C ILE A 227 -8.57 12.90 -4.56
N LEU A 228 -8.00 13.89 -5.27
CA LEU A 228 -6.98 14.79 -4.71
C LEU A 228 -7.53 15.87 -3.77
N ARG A 229 -8.82 16.24 -3.88
CA ARG A 229 -9.39 17.36 -3.10
C ARG A 229 -9.42 17.13 -1.58
N THR A 230 -9.29 15.88 -1.15
CA THR A 230 -9.67 15.45 0.21
C THR A 230 -8.71 14.45 0.82
N GLN A 231 -7.58 14.17 0.15
CA GLN A 231 -6.48 13.38 0.70
C GLN A 231 -5.63 14.21 1.65
#